data_AF-A0AAD7G054-F1
#
_entry.id   AF-A0AAD7G054-F1
#
_cell.length_a   1.000
_cell.length_b   1.000
_cell.length_c   1.000
_cell.angle_alpha   90.00
_cell.angle_beta   90.00
_cell.angle_gamma   90.00
#
_symmetry.space_group_name_H-M   'P 1'
#
loop_
_entity.id
_entity.type
_entity.pdbx_description
1 polymer ?
#
loop_
_entity_poly.entity_id
_entity_poly.type
_entity_poly.pdbx_seq_one_letter_code
_entity_poly.pdbx_strand_id
1 'polypeptide(L)'
;MNIPSKLSAAQPTETYTSIFVNGVFPRINGAYLARDVQDFTAKYCRVKSTLASQSASTTKAAIKAAKGKLLRERKAQTKAINNYSKIGKAWMDRIVQGRIREVRALKAVRCSNVQTKLREAGWPENIVLWARYLLEAHPLVTIPQVLSDEEWDEIKAELTKDLEVHVTPKVLTERIQLLQQTFPDPITENIQNLAIPPRLVDVALIPEVRAVLENPDLKLVLKKEDLEGALKSQLPDLVESWSAAFEKKLRKHVKAWLKTRFPDTDIVGDPLEHAVVVFMCDWTCCTSHFSPGQWKKCPHHDGLGGSRWNLSQKYERVAQEVIRQDPCSLDRAFRLADARMNGVVDHVIKLYGKDPQTATCGEDAWQITAHSHWGSGQFELQNEVDGGGESST
;
A
#
# COMPACT_ATOMS: atom_id res chain seq x y z
N MET A 1 50.71 8.45 28.25
CA MET A 1 51.01 9.23 27.03
C MET A 1 50.26 10.53 27.13
N ASN A 2 50.97 11.63 27.42
CA ASN A 2 50.40 12.98 27.52
C ASN A 2 50.12 13.53 26.12
N ILE A 3 48.86 13.86 25.84
CA ILE A 3 48.45 14.64 24.68
C ILE A 3 48.24 16.08 25.18
N PRO A 4 48.86 17.12 24.59
CA PRO A 4 48.71 18.49 25.09
C PRO A 4 47.29 19.00 24.88
N SER A 5 46.63 19.39 25.96
CA SER A 5 45.32 20.04 25.98
C SER A 5 45.45 21.54 25.73
N LYS A 6 45.71 21.96 24.49
CA LYS A 6 45.52 23.36 24.07
C LYS A 6 45.04 23.41 22.62
N LEU A 7 43.74 23.27 22.42
CA LEU A 7 43.04 23.84 21.28
C LEU A 7 41.94 24.72 21.84
N SER A 8 42.22 26.02 21.78
CA SER A 8 41.34 27.13 22.11
C SER A 8 40.11 27.11 21.20
N ALA A 9 38.95 27.38 21.78
CA ALA A 9 37.68 27.50 21.10
C ALA A 9 37.71 28.66 20.09
N ALA A 10 37.77 28.33 18.80
CA ALA A 10 37.36 29.23 17.74
C ALA A 10 35.83 29.14 17.61
N GLN A 11 35.15 30.28 17.72
CA GLN A 11 33.71 30.38 17.50
C GLN A 11 33.36 29.99 16.05
N PRO A 12 32.20 29.34 15.81
CA PRO A 12 31.80 28.97 14.47
C PRO A 12 31.22 30.21 13.78
N THR A 13 31.97 30.78 12.83
CA THR A 13 31.41 31.74 11.88
C THR A 13 30.47 31.01 10.92
N GLU A 14 29.22 31.46 10.90
CA GLU A 14 28.15 31.04 9.99
C GLU A 14 28.58 31.23 8.53
N THR A 15 28.84 30.12 7.82
CA THR A 15 28.68 29.93 6.36
C THR A 15 29.32 28.59 5.97
N TYR A 16 28.64 27.48 6.27
CA TYR A 16 29.04 26.16 5.77
C TYR A 16 27.79 25.33 5.38
N THR A 17 26.94 25.93 4.58
CA THR A 17 25.84 25.25 3.89
C THR A 17 26.15 25.24 2.40
N SER A 18 26.38 24.04 1.85
CA SER A 18 26.55 23.71 0.42
C SER A 18 27.97 23.36 -0.07
N ILE A 19 28.59 22.30 0.45
CA ILE A 19 29.73 21.65 -0.25
C ILE A 19 29.59 20.12 -0.39
N PHE A 20 28.72 19.42 0.35
CA PHE A 20 28.76 17.96 0.39
C PHE A 20 27.48 17.27 -0.08
N VAL A 21 27.23 17.28 -1.41
CA VAL A 21 26.49 16.19 -2.09
C VAL A 21 27.06 15.87 -3.49
N ASN A 22 27.76 16.80 -4.15
CA ASN A 22 28.47 16.48 -5.38
C ASN A 22 29.93 16.11 -5.07
N GLY A 23 30.32 14.87 -5.39
CA GLY A 23 31.61 14.27 -5.08
C GLY A 23 32.83 15.08 -5.54
N VAL A 24 33.23 16.05 -4.73
CA VAL A 24 34.58 16.63 -4.76
C VAL A 24 35.44 15.79 -3.82
N PHE A 25 35.80 14.59 -4.27
CA PHE A 25 37.18 14.20 -4.00
C PHE A 25 38.03 15.34 -4.60
N PRO A 26 38.94 15.98 -3.84
CA PRO A 26 39.87 16.91 -4.45
C PRO A 26 40.49 16.14 -5.61
N ARG A 27 40.27 16.60 -6.86
CA ARG A 27 40.97 16.07 -8.02
C ARG A 27 42.43 16.15 -7.62
N ILE A 28 43.04 15.01 -7.31
CA ILE A 28 44.46 14.93 -7.01
C ILE A 28 45.09 15.51 -8.25
N ASN A 29 45.60 16.73 -8.11
CA ASN A 29 46.01 17.53 -9.23
C ASN A 29 47.16 16.77 -9.88
N GLY A 30 46.94 16.21 -11.07
CA GLY A 30 47.88 15.27 -11.71
C GLY A 30 49.29 15.87 -11.88
N ALA A 31 49.40 17.19 -11.82
CA ALA A 31 50.64 17.94 -11.76
C ALA A 31 51.54 17.59 -10.55
N TYR A 32 50.98 17.30 -9.38
CA TYR A 32 51.77 16.91 -8.20
C TYR A 32 52.36 15.50 -8.34
N LEU A 33 51.58 14.55 -8.87
CA LEU A 33 52.06 13.20 -9.14
C LEU A 33 53.12 13.19 -10.25
N ALA A 34 52.98 14.03 -11.28
CA ALA A 34 53.97 14.13 -12.36
C ALA A 34 55.32 14.67 -11.86
N ARG A 35 55.31 15.64 -10.94
CA ARG A 35 56.53 16.23 -10.38
C ARG A 35 57.26 15.25 -9.45
N ASP A 36 56.53 14.55 -8.59
CA ASP A 36 57.10 13.52 -7.72
C ASP A 36 57.68 12.34 -8.52
N VAL A 37 57.05 11.97 -9.64
CA VAL A 37 57.56 10.94 -10.55
C VAL A 37 58.85 11.42 -11.23
N GLN A 38 58.90 12.65 -11.75
CA GLN A 38 60.11 13.21 -12.38
C GLN A 38 61.27 13.32 -11.39
N ASP A 39 61.02 13.79 -10.16
CA ASP A 39 62.04 13.87 -9.11
C ASP A 39 62.52 12.47 -8.69
N PHE A 40 61.62 11.49 -8.62
CA PHE A 40 62.01 10.11 -8.36
C PHE A 40 62.88 9.55 -9.49
N THR A 41 62.53 9.79 -10.77
CA THR A 41 63.32 9.34 -11.92
C THR A 41 64.69 9.97 -11.95
N ALA A 42 64.79 11.29 -11.73
CA ALA A 42 66.07 12.00 -11.68
C ALA A 42 66.96 11.51 -10.53
N LYS A 43 66.38 11.28 -9.35
CA LYS A 43 67.08 10.75 -8.18
C LYS A 43 67.53 9.30 -8.39
N TYR A 44 66.71 8.48 -9.03
CA TYR A 44 67.06 7.10 -9.39
C TYR A 44 68.22 7.06 -10.39
N CYS A 45 68.21 7.91 -11.42
CA CYS A 45 69.31 8.01 -12.38
C CYS A 45 70.64 8.43 -11.73
N ARG A 46 70.62 9.41 -10.81
CA ARG A 46 71.82 9.81 -10.06
C ARG A 46 72.36 8.68 -9.18
N VAL A 47 71.49 7.96 -8.48
CA VAL A 47 71.89 6.81 -7.66
C VAL A 47 72.50 5.71 -8.53
N LYS A 48 71.91 5.43 -9.71
CA LYS A 48 72.42 4.44 -10.66
C LYS A 48 73.80 4.79 -11.20
N SER A 49 74.06 6.06 -11.56
CA SER A 49 75.38 6.51 -12.01
C SER A 49 76.44 6.43 -10.90
N THR A 50 76.09 6.80 -9.66
CA THR A 50 77.02 6.72 -8.52
C THR A 50 77.33 5.27 -8.12
N LEU A 51 76.36 4.35 -8.23
CA LEU A 51 76.57 2.91 -8.02
C LEU A 51 77.50 2.31 -9.08
N ALA A 52 77.39 2.74 -10.34
CA ALA A 52 78.25 2.30 -11.43
C ALA A 52 79.71 2.75 -11.26
N SER A 53 79.96 3.91 -10.64
CA SER A 53 81.33 4.38 -10.34
C SER A 53 81.92 3.78 -9.04
N GLN A 54 81.09 3.29 -8.11
CA GLN A 54 81.54 2.71 -6.84
C GLN A 54 81.72 1.17 -6.88
N SER A 55 81.21 0.49 -7.91
CA SER A 55 81.31 -0.97 -8.07
C SER A 55 82.71 -1.50 -8.40
N ALA A 56 83.72 -0.62 -8.53
CA ALA A 56 85.11 -1.01 -8.72
C ALA A 56 85.85 -1.35 -7.41
N SER A 57 85.33 -0.96 -6.23
CA SER A 57 85.99 -1.28 -4.93
C SER A 57 85.07 -1.62 -3.75
N THR A 58 83.73 -1.56 -3.90
CA THR A 58 82.82 -1.99 -2.83
C THR A 58 82.49 -3.49 -2.95
N THR A 59 82.82 -4.26 -1.90
CA THR A 59 82.52 -5.69 -1.84
C THR A 59 81.01 -5.93 -1.95
N LYS A 60 80.60 -6.95 -2.72
CA LYS A 60 79.21 -7.43 -2.89
C LYS A 60 78.41 -7.51 -1.56
N ALA A 61 79.11 -7.74 -0.45
CA ALA A 61 78.58 -7.73 0.90
C ALA A 61 78.05 -6.35 1.36
N ALA A 62 78.74 -5.25 1.07
CA ALA A 62 78.33 -3.89 1.45
C ALA A 62 77.03 -3.47 0.74
N ILE A 63 76.91 -3.78 -0.56
CA ILE A 63 75.70 -3.54 -1.35
C ILE A 63 74.52 -4.34 -0.77
N LYS A 64 74.75 -5.62 -0.43
CA LYS A 64 73.73 -6.48 0.20
C LYS A 64 73.28 -5.91 1.55
N ALA A 65 74.22 -5.44 2.39
CA ALA A 65 73.91 -4.83 3.68
C ALA A 65 73.12 -3.52 3.54
N ALA A 66 73.52 -2.64 2.61
CA ALA A 66 72.82 -1.39 2.30
C ALA A 66 71.40 -1.65 1.79
N LYS A 67 71.22 -2.61 0.88
CA LYS A 67 69.89 -3.04 0.40
C LYS A 67 69.04 -3.57 1.54
N GLY A 68 69.61 -4.40 2.43
CA GLY A 68 68.92 -4.92 3.61
C GLY A 68 68.49 -3.82 4.59
N LYS A 69 69.31 -2.78 4.78
CA LYS A 69 68.97 -1.60 5.58
C LYS A 69 67.81 -0.82 4.94
N LEU A 70 67.91 -0.49 3.66
CA LEU A 70 66.87 0.25 2.91
C LEU A 70 65.52 -0.48 2.92
N LEU A 71 65.52 -1.80 2.71
CA LEU A 71 64.28 -2.59 2.75
C LEU A 71 63.62 -2.57 4.14
N ARG A 72 64.41 -2.62 5.22
CA ARG A 72 63.89 -2.51 6.59
C ARG A 72 63.29 -1.13 6.85
N GLU A 73 63.97 -0.07 6.43
CA GLU A 73 63.49 1.32 6.55
C GLU A 73 62.19 1.53 5.77
N ARG A 74 62.12 1.05 4.52
CA ARG A 74 60.89 1.12 3.70
C ARG A 74 59.74 0.34 4.34
N LYS A 75 59.97 -0.87 4.83
CA LYS A 75 58.93 -1.64 5.56
C LYS A 75 58.45 -0.91 6.80
N ALA A 76 59.36 -0.32 7.57
CA ALA A 76 59.01 0.49 8.75
C ALA A 76 58.20 1.74 8.35
N GLN A 77 58.61 2.43 7.30
CA GLN A 77 57.90 3.59 6.75
C GLN A 77 56.49 3.21 6.27
N THR A 78 56.34 2.14 5.48
CA THR A 78 55.04 1.64 5.04
C THR A 78 54.15 1.25 6.22
N LYS A 79 54.72 0.58 7.24
CA LYS A 79 53.98 0.25 8.46
C LYS A 79 53.50 1.51 9.19
N ALA A 80 54.35 2.54 9.30
CA ALA A 80 53.98 3.81 9.90
C ALA A 80 52.87 4.53 9.11
N ILE A 81 52.98 4.59 7.78
CA ILE A 81 51.95 5.16 6.89
C ILE A 81 50.63 4.43 7.04
N ASN A 82 50.65 3.08 7.05
CA ASN A 82 49.44 2.28 7.20
C ASN A 82 48.80 2.48 8.58
N ASN A 83 49.60 2.57 9.64
CA ASN A 83 49.10 2.85 10.98
C ASN A 83 48.45 4.24 11.05
N TYR A 84 49.10 5.26 10.48
CA TYR A 84 48.55 6.61 10.42
C TYR A 84 47.27 6.67 9.60
N SER A 85 47.23 6.01 8.43
CA SER A 85 46.04 5.90 7.58
C SER A 85 44.86 5.26 8.31
N LYS A 86 45.09 4.18 9.08
CA LYS A 86 44.06 3.57 9.93
C LYS A 86 43.51 4.54 10.97
N ILE A 87 44.38 5.28 11.67
CA ILE A 87 43.98 6.27 12.67
C ILE A 87 43.19 7.41 12.00
N GLY A 88 43.67 7.92 10.86
CA GLY A 88 43.00 8.95 10.07
C GLY A 88 41.61 8.53 9.60
N LYS A 89 41.48 7.30 9.09
CA LYS A 89 40.17 6.72 8.72
C LYS A 89 39.23 6.64 9.92
N ALA A 90 39.69 6.07 11.04
CA ALA A 90 38.88 5.96 12.25
C ALA A 90 38.48 7.32 12.85
N TRP A 91 39.30 8.36 12.69
CA TRP A 91 38.95 9.72 13.05
C TRP A 91 37.87 10.29 12.12
N MET A 92 38.04 10.17 10.79
CA MET A 92 37.03 10.59 9.81
C MET A 92 35.68 9.90 10.03
N ASP A 93 35.69 8.58 10.23
CA ASP A 93 34.48 7.79 10.50
C ASP A 93 33.76 8.32 11.75
N ARG A 94 34.49 8.66 12.82
CA ARG A 94 33.90 9.26 14.03
C ARG A 94 33.28 10.64 13.77
N ILE A 95 33.92 11.49 12.98
CA ILE A 95 33.38 12.81 12.61
C ILE A 95 32.10 12.64 11.79
N VAL A 96 32.11 11.77 10.78
CA VAL A 96 30.94 11.47 9.94
C VAL A 96 29.78 10.93 10.78
N GLN A 97 30.04 9.96 11.67
CA GLN A 97 29.02 9.41 12.58
C GLN A 97 28.53 10.46 13.59
N GLY A 98 29.41 11.36 14.05
CA GLY A 98 29.03 12.52 14.87
C GLY A 98 28.01 13.40 14.13
N ARG A 99 28.33 13.78 12.89
CA ARG A 99 27.45 14.62 12.07
C ARG A 99 26.12 13.95 11.73
N ILE A 100 26.12 12.64 11.42
CA ILE A 100 24.89 11.88 11.17
C ILE A 100 23.98 11.91 12.41
N ARG A 101 24.55 11.72 13.61
CA ARG A 101 23.78 11.77 14.86
C ARG A 101 23.22 13.17 15.13
N GLU A 102 24.00 14.21 14.94
CA GLU A 102 23.58 15.61 15.07
C GLU A 102 22.42 15.93 14.12
N VAL A 103 22.56 15.60 12.84
CA VAL A 103 21.52 15.80 11.82
C VAL A 103 20.24 15.04 12.18
N ARG A 104 20.34 13.79 12.63
CA ARG A 104 19.17 13.01 13.08
C ARG A 104 18.50 13.63 14.30
N ALA A 105 19.28 14.12 15.26
CA ALA A 105 18.74 14.78 16.45
C ALA A 105 17.97 16.06 16.07
N LEU A 106 18.52 16.89 15.18
CA LEU A 106 17.85 18.09 14.69
C LEU A 106 16.53 17.78 13.97
N LYS A 107 16.51 16.76 13.10
CA LYS A 107 15.27 16.30 12.44
C LYS A 107 14.23 15.79 13.44
N ALA A 108 14.65 15.05 14.46
CA ALA A 108 13.76 14.56 15.50
C ALA A 108 13.14 15.70 16.32
N VAL A 109 13.95 16.70 16.69
CA VAL A 109 13.47 17.92 17.36
C VAL A 109 12.50 18.69 16.47
N ARG A 110 12.83 18.90 15.18
CA ARG A 110 11.94 19.57 14.23
C ARG A 110 10.61 18.83 14.10
N CYS A 111 10.63 17.51 13.94
CA CYS A 111 9.43 16.69 13.85
C CYS A 111 8.56 16.81 15.13
N SER A 112 9.17 16.78 16.31
CA SER A 112 8.46 16.96 17.58
C SER A 112 7.83 18.36 17.72
N ASN A 113 8.53 19.41 17.25
CA ASN A 113 7.99 20.76 17.22
C ASN A 113 6.80 20.87 16.26
N VAL A 114 6.90 20.30 15.06
CA VAL A 114 5.79 20.22 14.08
C VAL A 114 4.59 19.51 14.69
N GLN A 115 4.79 18.36 15.34
CA GLN A 115 3.71 17.63 16.02
C GLN A 115 3.03 18.47 17.11
N THR A 116 3.81 19.25 17.86
CA THR A 116 3.27 20.14 18.91
C THR A 116 2.46 21.28 18.30
N LYS A 117 3.01 21.94 17.26
CA LYS A 117 2.33 23.01 16.53
C LYS A 117 1.05 22.55 15.82
N LEU A 118 1.03 21.31 15.29
CA LEU A 118 -0.19 20.71 14.74
C LEU A 118 -1.27 20.56 15.82
N ARG A 119 -0.91 20.10 17.02
CA ARG A 119 -1.85 19.99 18.14
C ARG A 119 -2.39 21.34 18.58
N GLU A 120 -1.53 22.34 18.67
CA GLU A 120 -1.91 23.74 18.94
C GLU A 120 -2.85 24.29 17.85
N ALA A 121 -2.67 23.87 16.59
CA ALA A 121 -3.56 24.20 15.48
C ALA A 121 -4.89 23.43 15.48
N GLY A 122 -5.16 22.61 16.50
CA GLY A 122 -6.41 21.87 16.65
C GLY A 122 -6.40 20.46 16.06
N TRP A 123 -5.25 19.97 15.57
CA TRP A 123 -5.14 18.58 15.13
C TRP A 123 -5.17 17.64 16.34
N PRO A 124 -6.03 16.61 16.35
CA PRO A 124 -6.13 15.67 17.46
C PRO A 124 -4.86 14.86 17.67
N GLU A 125 -4.58 14.55 18.93
CA GLU A 125 -3.40 13.77 19.32
C GLU A 125 -3.32 12.43 18.58
N ASN A 126 -4.43 11.69 18.43
CA ASN A 126 -4.44 10.42 17.71
C ASN A 126 -4.05 10.56 16.23
N ILE A 127 -4.49 11.64 15.58
CA ILE A 127 -4.12 11.93 14.19
C ILE A 127 -2.63 12.25 14.08
N VAL A 128 -2.12 13.10 14.99
CA VAL A 128 -0.71 13.49 15.02
C VAL A 128 0.19 12.26 15.26
N LEU A 129 -0.24 11.34 16.14
CA LEU A 129 0.45 10.08 16.39
C LEU A 129 0.47 9.18 15.14
N TRP A 130 -0.64 9.04 14.41
CA TRP A 130 -0.66 8.24 13.18
C TRP A 130 0.12 8.87 12.04
N ALA A 131 0.12 10.19 11.96
CA ALA A 131 0.87 10.94 10.98
C ALA A 131 2.37 10.95 11.26
N ARG A 132 2.84 10.42 12.40
CA ARG A 132 4.26 10.41 12.76
C ARG A 132 5.17 9.92 11.63
N TYR A 133 4.86 8.77 11.03
CA TYR A 133 5.68 8.22 9.94
C TYR A 133 5.63 9.07 8.68
N LEU A 134 4.50 9.72 8.39
CA LEU A 134 4.36 10.67 7.29
C LEU A 134 5.24 11.90 7.54
N LEU A 135 5.15 12.48 8.74
CA LEU A 135 5.90 13.66 9.14
C LEU A 135 7.41 13.38 9.19
N GLU A 136 7.84 12.22 9.69
CA GLU A 136 9.26 11.82 9.72
C GLU A 136 9.87 11.68 8.32
N ALA A 137 9.06 11.44 7.29
CA ALA A 137 9.48 11.36 5.89
C ALA A 137 9.23 12.66 5.09
N HIS A 138 8.48 13.61 5.64
CA HIS A 138 8.03 14.78 4.89
C HIS A 138 9.19 15.74 4.58
N PRO A 139 9.36 16.22 3.33
CA PRO A 139 10.48 17.08 2.94
C PRO A 139 10.65 18.33 3.83
N LEU A 140 9.55 19.02 4.15
CA LEU A 140 9.56 20.22 5.01
C LEU A 140 9.90 19.95 6.49
N VAL A 141 9.72 18.71 6.96
CA VAL A 141 9.97 18.30 8.34
C VAL A 141 11.36 17.66 8.49
N THR A 142 11.91 17.10 7.41
CA THR A 142 13.23 16.46 7.40
C THR A 142 14.40 17.44 7.26
N ILE A 143 14.14 18.74 7.25
CA ILE A 143 15.16 19.79 7.25
C ILE A 143 15.89 19.76 8.61
N PRO A 144 17.23 19.65 8.66
CA PRO A 144 17.98 19.55 9.90
C PRO A 144 18.20 20.93 10.54
N GLN A 145 17.12 21.64 10.83
CA GLN A 145 17.11 22.98 11.42
C GLN A 145 15.95 23.08 12.42
N VAL A 146 16.11 23.90 13.45
CA VAL A 146 15.04 24.16 14.42
C VAL A 146 13.92 24.92 13.71
N LEU A 147 12.68 24.48 13.91
CA LEU A 147 11.50 25.15 13.36
C LEU A 147 11.29 26.49 14.07
N SER A 148 11.36 27.60 13.34
CA SER A 148 10.94 28.92 13.83
C SER A 148 9.43 29.10 13.67
N ASP A 149 8.87 30.10 14.35
CA ASP A 149 7.44 30.43 14.21
C ASP A 149 7.10 30.95 12.81
N GLU A 150 8.01 31.74 12.20
CA GLU A 150 7.86 32.24 10.82
C GLU A 150 7.85 31.08 9.80
N GLU A 151 8.82 30.16 9.90
CA GLU A 151 8.86 28.95 9.05
C GLU A 151 7.61 28.08 9.25
N TRP A 152 7.09 28.01 10.48
CA TRP A 152 5.87 27.26 10.76
C TRP A 152 4.68 27.81 9.99
N ASP A 153 4.47 29.13 10.02
CA ASP A 153 3.37 29.77 9.31
C ASP A 153 3.45 29.54 7.79
N GLU A 154 4.66 29.49 7.23
CA GLU A 154 4.89 29.17 5.82
C GLU A 154 4.53 27.72 5.48
N ILE A 155 4.96 26.73 6.29
CA ILE A 155 4.77 25.31 5.97
C ILE A 155 3.42 24.74 6.44
N LYS A 156 2.71 25.42 7.34
CA LYS A 156 1.48 24.93 7.98
C LYS A 156 0.41 24.54 6.96
N ALA A 157 0.19 25.35 5.93
CA ALA A 157 -0.86 25.10 4.93
C ALA A 157 -0.58 23.83 4.11
N GLU A 158 0.68 23.62 3.69
CA GLU A 158 1.09 22.44 2.94
C GLU A 158 1.00 21.17 3.79
N LEU A 159 1.50 21.23 5.04
CA LEU A 159 1.38 20.10 5.98
C LEU A 159 -0.08 19.75 6.27
N THR A 160 -0.94 20.75 6.47
CA THR A 160 -2.38 20.55 6.73
C THR A 160 -3.04 19.84 5.54
N LYS A 161 -2.76 20.29 4.31
CA LYS A 161 -3.27 19.67 3.09
C LYS A 161 -2.82 18.21 2.95
N ASP A 162 -1.55 17.91 3.18
CA ASP A 162 -1.03 16.55 3.09
C ASP A 162 -1.59 15.64 4.19
N LEU A 163 -1.72 16.17 5.40
CA LEU A 163 -2.40 15.47 6.50
C LEU A 163 -3.84 15.17 6.12
N GLU A 164 -4.61 16.11 5.59
CA GLU A 164 -5.98 15.85 5.12
C GLU A 164 -5.99 14.72 4.07
N VAL A 165 -5.08 14.73 3.09
CA VAL A 165 -5.01 13.66 2.07
C VAL A 165 -4.86 12.27 2.71
N HIS A 166 -3.97 12.13 3.69
CA HIS A 166 -3.64 10.84 4.31
C HIS A 166 -4.51 10.45 5.50
N VAL A 167 -5.09 11.41 6.21
CA VAL A 167 -5.85 11.20 7.45
C VAL A 167 -7.33 10.98 7.18
N THR A 168 -7.95 11.71 6.23
CA THR A 168 -9.39 11.51 5.96
C THR A 168 -9.73 10.05 5.67
N PRO A 169 -8.93 9.28 4.89
CA PRO A 169 -9.18 7.86 4.69
C PRO A 169 -9.24 7.08 5.99
N LYS A 170 -8.28 7.29 6.90
CA LYS A 170 -8.24 6.56 8.17
C LYS A 170 -9.38 6.97 9.11
N VAL A 171 -9.65 8.27 9.24
CA VAL A 171 -10.77 8.77 10.06
C VAL A 171 -12.08 8.19 9.56
N LEU A 172 -12.29 8.20 8.24
CA LEU A 172 -13.48 7.62 7.66
C LEU A 172 -13.53 6.10 7.87
N THR A 173 -12.40 5.39 7.78
CA THR A 173 -12.33 3.96 8.11
C THR A 173 -12.82 3.70 9.54
N GLU A 174 -12.32 4.46 10.51
CA GLU A 174 -12.74 4.32 11.91
C GLU A 174 -14.20 4.68 12.13
N ARG A 175 -14.70 5.73 11.47
CA ARG A 175 -16.11 6.13 11.55
C ARG A 175 -17.02 5.04 10.98
N ILE A 176 -16.64 4.36 9.90
CA ILE A 176 -17.39 3.23 9.34
C ILE A 176 -17.30 2.00 10.24
N GLN A 177 -16.13 1.71 10.83
CA GLN A 177 -16.01 0.64 11.83
C GLN A 177 -16.86 0.93 13.06
N LEU A 178 -16.91 2.19 13.50
CA LEU A 178 -17.76 2.62 14.59
C LEU A 178 -19.25 2.47 14.23
N LEU A 179 -19.65 2.80 13.00
CA LEU A 179 -21.01 2.52 12.50
C LEU A 179 -21.34 1.03 12.65
N GLN A 180 -20.43 0.13 12.26
CA GLN A 180 -20.60 -1.31 12.42
C GLN A 180 -20.71 -1.74 13.89
N GLN A 181 -19.90 -1.19 14.78
CA GLN A 181 -19.95 -1.51 16.22
C GLN A 181 -21.18 -0.92 16.93
N THR A 182 -21.70 0.19 16.39
CA THR A 182 -22.87 0.88 16.91
C THR A 182 -24.14 0.16 16.52
N PHE A 183 -24.18 -0.36 15.29
CA PHE A 183 -25.29 -1.13 14.75
C PHE A 183 -24.80 -2.55 14.35
N PRO A 184 -24.36 -3.38 15.34
CA PRO A 184 -23.70 -4.67 15.10
C PRO A 184 -24.67 -5.76 14.67
N ASP A 185 -25.92 -5.69 15.16
CA ASP A 185 -27.01 -6.47 14.63
C ASP A 185 -27.37 -5.86 13.30
N PRO A 186 -27.20 -6.62 12.21
CA PRO A 186 -26.88 -6.12 10.88
C PRO A 186 -27.98 -5.18 10.45
N ILE A 187 -27.86 -3.89 10.73
CA ILE A 187 -28.82 -2.93 10.25
C ILE A 187 -30.23 -3.39 10.71
N THR A 188 -30.51 -3.63 12.01
CA THR A 188 -31.85 -3.95 12.62
C THR A 188 -32.59 -5.25 12.22
N GLU A 189 -33.34 -5.84 13.18
CA GLU A 189 -34.24 -7.01 12.95
C GLU A 189 -35.19 -6.83 11.74
N ASN A 190 -35.58 -5.59 11.44
CA ASN A 190 -36.46 -5.26 10.33
C ASN A 190 -35.86 -5.56 8.94
N ILE A 191 -34.54 -5.63 8.84
CA ILE A 191 -33.83 -5.68 7.54
C ILE A 191 -33.55 -7.11 7.12
N GLN A 192 -33.64 -8.06 8.05
CA GLN A 192 -33.63 -9.49 7.75
C GLN A 192 -34.84 -9.93 6.90
N ASN A 193 -35.89 -9.11 6.87
CA ASN A 193 -37.08 -9.34 6.06
C ASN A 193 -36.96 -8.77 4.64
N LEU A 194 -35.90 -8.00 4.35
CA LEU A 194 -35.66 -7.52 2.99
C LEU A 194 -35.19 -8.67 2.10
N ALA A 195 -35.65 -8.67 0.86
CA ALA A 195 -35.21 -9.65 -0.13
C ALA A 195 -33.69 -9.58 -0.35
N ILE A 196 -33.11 -8.37 -0.25
CA ILE A 196 -31.68 -8.11 -0.39
C ILE A 196 -31.24 -7.13 0.71
N PRO A 197 -30.64 -7.61 1.82
CA PRO A 197 -30.15 -6.72 2.87
C PRO A 197 -28.96 -5.88 2.36
N PRO A 198 -28.86 -4.59 2.70
CA PRO A 198 -27.70 -3.79 2.37
C PRO A 198 -26.46 -4.31 3.09
N ARG A 199 -25.28 -4.10 2.51
CA ARG A 199 -24.01 -4.25 3.24
C ARG A 199 -23.70 -2.96 3.99
N LEU A 200 -22.73 -3.02 4.90
CA LEU A 200 -22.26 -1.86 5.66
C LEU A 200 -21.89 -0.66 4.75
N VAL A 201 -21.27 -0.90 3.60
CA VAL A 201 -20.89 0.15 2.64
C VAL A 201 -22.12 0.78 2.03
N ASP A 202 -23.14 -0.02 1.72
CA ASP A 202 -24.37 0.46 1.10
C ASP A 202 -25.09 1.40 2.08
N VAL A 203 -25.10 1.07 3.37
CA VAL A 203 -25.58 1.95 4.45
C VAL A 203 -24.70 3.19 4.61
N ALA A 204 -23.39 3.05 4.65
CA ALA A 204 -22.46 4.18 4.79
C ALA A 204 -22.55 5.18 3.63
N LEU A 205 -23.10 4.78 2.49
CA LEU A 205 -23.28 5.63 1.31
C LEU A 205 -24.66 6.26 1.19
N ILE A 206 -25.60 5.91 2.08
CA ILE A 206 -26.86 6.63 2.20
C ILE A 206 -26.51 8.10 2.53
N PRO A 207 -27.01 9.10 1.77
CA PRO A 207 -26.59 10.49 1.92
C PRO A 207 -26.68 11.04 3.35
N GLU A 208 -27.72 10.65 4.07
CA GLU A 208 -27.98 11.04 5.46
C GLU A 208 -26.97 10.41 6.42
N VAL A 209 -26.66 9.12 6.23
CA VAL A 209 -25.63 8.42 7.01
C VAL A 209 -24.25 9.02 6.71
N ARG A 210 -23.95 9.25 5.43
CA ARG A 210 -22.71 9.90 4.98
C ARG A 210 -22.57 11.30 5.57
N ALA A 211 -23.64 12.09 5.60
CA ALA A 211 -23.61 13.43 6.18
C ALA A 211 -23.23 13.40 7.67
N VAL A 212 -23.69 12.39 8.43
CA VAL A 212 -23.28 12.18 9.81
C VAL A 212 -21.80 11.74 9.89
N LEU A 213 -21.38 10.79 9.04
CA LEU A 213 -20.00 10.28 9.03
C LEU A 213 -18.97 11.30 8.51
N GLU A 214 -19.34 12.23 7.64
CA GLU A 214 -18.46 13.30 7.12
C GLU A 214 -18.62 14.62 7.89
N ASN A 215 -19.49 14.68 8.90
CA ASN A 215 -19.74 15.93 9.63
C ASN A 215 -18.42 16.49 10.21
N PRO A 216 -18.03 17.73 9.84
CA PRO A 216 -16.82 18.39 10.32
C PRO A 216 -16.95 18.91 11.75
N ASP A 217 -18.17 19.21 12.21
CA ASP A 217 -18.46 19.72 13.56
C ASP A 217 -18.42 18.61 14.61
N LEU A 218 -18.69 17.37 14.18
CA LEU A 218 -18.39 16.20 15.00
C LEU A 218 -16.88 16.15 15.13
N LYS A 219 -16.40 16.37 16.36
CA LYS A 219 -15.00 16.26 16.75
C LYS A 219 -14.37 15.09 15.98
N LEU A 220 -13.10 15.24 15.59
CA LEU A 220 -12.37 14.19 14.87
C LEU A 220 -12.48 12.80 15.52
N VAL A 221 -12.78 12.73 16.83
CA VAL A 221 -13.25 11.53 17.52
C VAL A 221 -14.79 11.52 17.59
N LEU A 222 -15.42 10.80 16.68
CA LEU A 222 -16.84 10.47 16.72
C LEU A 222 -17.07 9.40 17.79
N LYS A 223 -18.03 9.59 18.70
CA LYS A 223 -18.37 8.56 19.70
C LYS A 223 -19.57 7.73 19.25
N LYS A 224 -19.71 6.55 19.86
CA LYS A 224 -20.84 5.64 19.63
C LYS A 224 -22.16 6.33 19.93
N GLU A 225 -22.25 7.07 21.04
CA GLU A 225 -23.48 7.74 21.47
C GLU A 225 -23.90 8.85 20.50
N ASP A 226 -22.94 9.53 19.86
CA ASP A 226 -23.21 10.55 18.86
C ASP A 226 -23.85 9.92 17.61
N LEU A 227 -23.33 8.77 17.16
CA LEU A 227 -23.90 8.00 16.05
C LEU A 227 -25.28 7.43 16.38
N GLU A 228 -25.45 6.86 17.57
CA GLU A 228 -26.76 6.35 18.01
C GLU A 228 -27.79 7.48 18.07
N GLY A 229 -27.45 8.60 18.69
CA GLY A 229 -28.36 9.74 18.79
C GLY A 229 -28.76 10.31 17.44
N ALA A 230 -27.85 10.33 16.47
CA ALA A 230 -28.11 10.86 15.14
C ALA A 230 -28.91 9.90 14.23
N LEU A 231 -28.62 8.59 14.30
CA LEU A 231 -29.11 7.64 13.29
C LEU A 231 -30.14 6.64 13.81
N LYS A 232 -30.20 6.33 15.11
CA LYS A 232 -30.98 5.19 15.63
C LYS A 232 -32.46 5.21 15.24
N SER A 233 -33.10 6.37 15.24
CA SER A 233 -34.53 6.49 14.89
C SER A 233 -34.80 6.54 13.38
N GLN A 234 -33.84 7.00 12.58
CA GLN A 234 -34.02 7.21 11.13
C GLN A 234 -33.48 6.05 10.29
N LEU A 235 -32.52 5.29 10.84
CA LEU A 235 -31.81 4.24 10.11
C LEU A 235 -32.72 3.17 9.49
N PRO A 236 -33.79 2.69 10.15
CA PRO A 236 -34.72 1.74 9.54
C PRO A 236 -35.37 2.28 8.26
N ASP A 237 -35.93 3.49 8.32
CA ASP A 237 -36.63 4.12 7.19
C ASP A 237 -35.66 4.43 6.03
N LEU A 238 -34.45 4.87 6.35
CA LEU A 238 -33.39 5.13 5.37
C LEU A 238 -33.01 3.87 4.60
N VAL A 239 -32.91 2.74 5.30
CA VAL A 239 -32.56 1.47 4.69
C VAL A 239 -33.71 0.87 3.90
N GLU A 240 -34.94 0.96 4.39
CA GLU A 240 -36.13 0.56 3.64
C GLU A 240 -36.22 1.34 2.31
N SER A 241 -36.01 2.67 2.39
CA SER A 241 -35.96 3.55 1.21
C SER A 241 -34.84 3.17 0.25
N TRP A 242 -33.65 2.88 0.76
CA TRP A 242 -32.52 2.38 -0.02
C TRP A 242 -32.88 1.06 -0.73
N SER A 243 -33.49 0.12 -0.02
CA SER A 243 -33.86 -1.19 -0.54
C SER A 243 -34.88 -1.09 -1.66
N ALA A 244 -35.94 -0.31 -1.46
CA ALA A 244 -36.95 -0.07 -2.50
C ALA A 244 -36.33 0.58 -3.76
N ALA A 245 -35.40 1.52 -3.57
CA ALA A 245 -34.69 2.14 -4.69
C ALA A 245 -33.75 1.16 -5.41
N PHE A 246 -33.06 0.30 -4.66
CA PHE A 246 -32.18 -0.74 -5.18
C PHE A 246 -32.96 -1.79 -5.98
N GLU A 247 -34.04 -2.33 -5.42
CA GLU A 247 -34.91 -3.29 -6.11
C GLU A 247 -35.49 -2.72 -7.40
N LYS A 248 -35.94 -1.46 -7.39
CA LYS A 248 -36.42 -0.79 -8.60
C LYS A 248 -35.34 -0.71 -9.68
N LYS A 249 -34.10 -0.38 -9.28
CA LYS A 249 -32.94 -0.37 -10.21
C LYS A 249 -32.64 -1.79 -10.70
N LEU A 250 -32.68 -2.79 -9.83
CA LEU A 250 -32.45 -4.19 -10.17
C LEU A 250 -33.46 -4.72 -11.17
N ARG A 251 -34.75 -4.51 -10.91
CA ARG A 251 -35.85 -4.82 -11.85
C ARG A 251 -35.60 -4.22 -13.22
N LYS A 252 -35.21 -2.94 -13.27
CA LYS A 252 -34.90 -2.25 -14.54
C LYS A 252 -33.74 -2.91 -15.28
N HIS A 253 -32.64 -3.23 -14.60
CA HIS A 253 -31.47 -3.85 -15.22
C HIS A 253 -31.75 -5.27 -15.69
N VAL A 254 -32.42 -6.08 -14.86
CA VAL A 254 -32.78 -7.46 -15.21
C VAL A 254 -33.70 -7.48 -16.42
N LYS A 255 -34.73 -6.63 -16.46
CA LYS A 255 -35.62 -6.52 -17.64
C LYS A 255 -34.87 -6.10 -18.90
N ALA A 256 -33.97 -5.11 -18.80
CA ALA A 256 -33.16 -4.68 -19.93
C ALA A 256 -32.20 -5.79 -20.43
N TRP A 257 -31.58 -6.51 -19.50
CA TRP A 257 -30.70 -7.64 -19.81
C TRP A 257 -31.46 -8.79 -20.47
N LEU A 258 -32.62 -9.19 -19.91
CA LEU A 258 -33.49 -10.21 -20.47
C LEU A 258 -33.94 -9.85 -21.89
N LYS A 259 -34.40 -8.62 -22.12
CA LYS A 259 -34.79 -8.15 -23.45
C LYS A 259 -33.63 -8.17 -24.45
N THR A 260 -32.42 -7.89 -24.00
CA THR A 260 -31.21 -7.95 -24.84
C THR A 260 -30.83 -9.39 -25.18
N ARG A 261 -30.98 -10.31 -24.22
CA ARG A 261 -30.57 -11.71 -24.37
C ARG A 261 -31.61 -12.55 -25.11
N PHE A 262 -32.89 -12.24 -24.91
CA PHE A 262 -34.05 -12.97 -25.43
C PHE A 262 -35.03 -11.98 -26.06
N PRO A 263 -34.71 -11.42 -27.25
CA PRO A 263 -35.50 -10.35 -27.86
C PRO A 263 -36.90 -10.78 -28.27
N ASP A 264 -37.08 -12.06 -28.60
CA ASP A 264 -38.36 -12.63 -29.08
C ASP A 264 -39.21 -13.22 -27.94
N THR A 265 -38.74 -13.15 -26.70
CA THR A 265 -39.47 -13.67 -25.54
C THR A 265 -40.20 -12.53 -24.83
N ASP A 266 -41.52 -12.62 -24.79
CA ASP A 266 -42.33 -11.74 -23.94
C ASP A 266 -42.05 -12.08 -22.47
N ILE A 267 -41.43 -11.13 -21.76
CA ILE A 267 -41.17 -11.24 -20.32
C ILE A 267 -42.51 -11.02 -19.61
N VAL A 268 -43.22 -12.11 -19.32
CA VAL A 268 -44.48 -12.09 -18.55
C VAL A 268 -44.16 -11.99 -17.06
N GLY A 269 -44.64 -10.93 -16.40
CA GLY A 269 -44.51 -10.73 -14.96
C GLY A 269 -43.23 -10.01 -14.51
N ASP A 270 -42.99 -10.01 -13.19
CA ASP A 270 -41.80 -9.43 -12.61
C ASP A 270 -40.67 -10.46 -12.49
N PRO A 271 -39.52 -10.25 -13.15
CA PRO A 271 -38.43 -11.22 -13.07
C PRO A 271 -37.88 -11.40 -11.65
N LEU A 272 -38.08 -10.45 -10.73
CA LEU A 272 -37.65 -10.61 -9.34
C LEU A 272 -38.64 -11.42 -8.49
N GLU A 273 -39.92 -11.50 -8.86
CA GLU A 273 -40.88 -12.39 -8.18
C GLU A 273 -40.59 -13.87 -8.47
N HIS A 274 -39.96 -14.15 -9.60
CA HIS A 274 -39.53 -15.48 -10.03
C HIS A 274 -38.09 -15.80 -9.62
N ALA A 275 -37.35 -14.82 -9.10
CA ALA A 275 -35.98 -15.00 -8.68
C ALA A 275 -35.95 -15.68 -7.31
N VAL A 276 -35.52 -16.96 -7.29
CA VAL A 276 -35.43 -17.73 -6.03
C VAL A 276 -34.08 -17.55 -5.34
N VAL A 277 -33.06 -17.07 -6.07
CA VAL A 277 -31.69 -16.86 -5.58
C VAL A 277 -31.09 -15.64 -6.26
N VAL A 278 -30.48 -14.76 -5.47
CA VAL A 278 -29.64 -13.67 -5.98
C VAL A 278 -28.18 -14.02 -5.68
N PHE A 279 -27.38 -14.22 -6.73
CA PHE A 279 -25.94 -14.46 -6.59
C PHE A 279 -25.22 -13.14 -6.34
N MET A 280 -24.59 -13.00 -5.18
CA MET A 280 -23.63 -11.93 -4.93
C MET A 280 -22.27 -12.38 -5.49
N CYS A 281 -21.81 -11.69 -6.54
CA CYS A 281 -20.47 -11.93 -7.07
C CYS A 281 -19.42 -11.61 -5.99
N ASP A 282 -18.61 -12.61 -5.61
CA ASP A 282 -17.43 -12.39 -4.78
C ASP A 282 -16.39 -11.58 -5.57
N TRP A 283 -15.77 -10.63 -4.90
CA TRP A 283 -14.73 -9.77 -5.46
C TRP A 283 -13.57 -10.59 -6.06
N THR A 284 -13.29 -11.78 -5.52
CA THR A 284 -12.26 -12.70 -6.04
C THR A 284 -12.53 -13.13 -7.50
N CYS A 285 -13.79 -13.25 -7.92
CA CYS A 285 -14.20 -13.48 -9.30
C CYS A 285 -13.85 -12.28 -10.20
N CYS A 286 -13.97 -11.05 -9.69
CA CYS A 286 -13.67 -9.84 -10.45
C CYS A 286 -12.16 -9.53 -10.54
N THR A 287 -11.35 -9.93 -9.55
CA THR A 287 -9.89 -9.66 -9.54
C THR A 287 -9.05 -10.76 -10.16
N SER A 288 -9.53 -11.99 -10.31
CA SER A 288 -8.74 -13.05 -10.96
C SER A 288 -8.72 -12.92 -12.49
N HIS A 289 -9.57 -12.07 -13.07
CA HIS A 289 -9.70 -11.85 -14.52
C HIS A 289 -9.26 -10.44 -14.97
N PHE A 290 -8.11 -9.95 -14.46
CA PHE A 290 -7.49 -8.68 -14.90
C PHE A 290 -6.95 -8.76 -16.34
N SER A 291 -7.83 -8.79 -17.33
CA SER A 291 -7.51 -8.32 -18.69
C SER A 291 -8.05 -6.88 -18.84
N PRO A 292 -7.22 -5.88 -19.21
CA PRO A 292 -7.62 -4.47 -19.30
C PRO A 292 -8.78 -4.11 -20.27
N GLY A 293 -9.54 -5.06 -20.82
CA GLY A 293 -10.62 -4.83 -21.79
C GLY A 293 -12.02 -5.31 -21.37
N GLN A 294 -12.17 -6.09 -20.28
CA GLN A 294 -13.43 -6.78 -19.95
C GLN A 294 -14.25 -6.18 -18.80
N TRP A 295 -13.90 -4.98 -18.33
CA TRP A 295 -14.56 -4.26 -17.23
C TRP A 295 -16.08 -3.99 -17.40
N LYS A 296 -16.70 -4.34 -18.53
CA LYS A 296 -18.04 -3.88 -18.95
C LYS A 296 -19.23 -4.78 -18.58
N LYS A 297 -19.08 -5.80 -17.71
CA LYS A 297 -20.12 -6.84 -17.58
C LYS A 297 -20.46 -7.35 -16.18
N CYS A 298 -19.90 -6.79 -15.10
CA CYS A 298 -20.37 -7.18 -13.77
C CYS A 298 -21.51 -6.25 -13.32
N PRO A 299 -22.75 -6.74 -13.10
CA PRO A 299 -23.89 -5.92 -12.68
C PRO A 299 -23.66 -5.18 -11.35
N HIS A 300 -22.78 -5.72 -10.49
CA HIS A 300 -22.32 -5.07 -9.25
C HIS A 300 -21.46 -3.82 -9.49
N HIS A 301 -20.77 -3.73 -10.63
CA HIS A 301 -19.90 -2.60 -10.97
C HIS A 301 -20.50 -1.63 -11.98
N ASP A 302 -21.48 -2.06 -12.78
CA ASP A 302 -21.98 -1.27 -13.93
C ASP A 302 -23.33 -0.57 -13.74
N GLY A 303 -24.13 -0.81 -12.69
CA GLY A 303 -25.39 -0.05 -12.64
C GLY A 303 -26.40 -0.28 -11.52
N LEU A 304 -26.27 -1.30 -10.69
CA LEU A 304 -27.27 -1.55 -9.65
C LEU A 304 -27.17 -0.59 -8.45
N GLY A 305 -25.98 -0.06 -8.19
CA GLY A 305 -25.72 1.04 -7.24
C GLY A 305 -25.58 2.42 -7.87
N GLY A 306 -25.48 2.53 -9.20
CA GLY A 306 -25.22 3.80 -9.88
C GLY A 306 -23.76 4.26 -9.76
N SER A 307 -23.16 4.56 -10.91
CA SER A 307 -21.76 4.84 -11.16
C SER A 307 -20.89 3.57 -11.16
N ARG A 308 -20.04 3.43 -12.21
CA ARG A 308 -18.65 3.02 -11.95
C ARG A 308 -18.31 3.79 -10.68
N TRP A 309 -18.17 3.12 -9.53
CA TRP A 309 -17.74 3.77 -8.31
C TRP A 309 -16.72 4.77 -8.75
N ASN A 310 -17.07 6.06 -8.67
CA ASN A 310 -16.15 7.03 -9.19
C ASN A 310 -15.09 7.02 -8.11
N LEU A 311 -14.14 6.09 -8.22
CA LEU A 311 -13.01 5.94 -7.32
C LEU A 311 -12.16 7.21 -7.42
N SER A 312 -12.52 8.19 -8.26
CA SER A 312 -12.06 9.57 -8.11
C SER A 312 -12.48 10.17 -6.77
N GLN A 313 -13.68 9.88 -6.27
CA GLN A 313 -14.18 10.35 -4.99
C GLN A 313 -13.53 9.55 -3.85
N LYS A 314 -13.04 10.30 -2.87
CA LYS A 314 -12.20 9.80 -1.77
C LYS A 314 -13.00 8.91 -0.81
N TYR A 315 -14.26 9.24 -0.57
CA TYR A 315 -15.13 8.55 0.39
C TYR A 315 -15.41 7.09 0.00
N GLU A 316 -15.84 6.88 -1.24
CA GLU A 316 -16.26 5.61 -1.80
C GLU A 316 -15.11 4.60 -1.82
N ARG A 317 -13.89 5.06 -2.15
CA ARG A 317 -12.68 4.24 -2.07
C ARG A 317 -12.43 3.71 -0.65
N VAL A 318 -12.57 4.59 0.32
CA VAL A 318 -12.31 4.26 1.72
C VAL A 318 -13.37 3.33 2.25
N ALA A 319 -14.64 3.63 2.01
CA ALA A 319 -15.76 2.79 2.44
C ALA A 319 -15.66 1.36 1.87
N GLN A 320 -15.19 1.22 0.63
CA GLN A 320 -14.88 -0.09 0.04
C GLN A 320 -13.71 -0.80 0.71
N GLU A 321 -12.64 -0.07 1.05
CA GLU A 321 -11.47 -0.66 1.68
C GLU A 321 -11.76 -1.16 3.09
N VAL A 322 -12.65 -0.50 3.85
CA VAL A 322 -13.12 -1.02 5.15
C VAL A 322 -13.81 -2.37 4.99
N ILE A 323 -14.65 -2.52 3.97
CA ILE A 323 -15.32 -3.80 3.70
C ILE A 323 -14.35 -4.90 3.34
N ARG A 324 -13.31 -4.59 2.55
CA ARG A 324 -12.30 -5.59 2.19
C ARG A 324 -11.61 -6.18 3.42
N GLN A 325 -11.52 -5.39 4.48
CA GLN A 325 -10.91 -5.79 5.74
C GLN A 325 -11.90 -6.50 6.67
N ASP A 326 -13.18 -6.67 6.30
CA ASP A 326 -14.17 -7.42 7.06
C ASP A 326 -14.29 -8.87 6.53
N PRO A 327 -13.54 -9.84 7.13
CA PRO A 327 -13.62 -11.24 6.75
C PRO A 327 -14.99 -11.88 7.06
N CYS A 328 -15.84 -11.25 7.88
CA CYS A 328 -17.09 -11.83 8.36
C CYS A 328 -18.27 -11.69 7.38
N SER A 329 -18.16 -10.87 6.33
CA SER A 329 -19.24 -10.71 5.35
C SER A 329 -19.37 -11.90 4.38
N LEU A 330 -18.26 -12.58 4.09
CA LEU A 330 -18.23 -13.70 3.14
C LEU A 330 -18.78 -14.98 3.79
N ASP A 331 -18.23 -15.39 4.94
CA ASP A 331 -18.56 -16.67 5.56
C ASP A 331 -20.03 -16.75 6.06
N ARG A 332 -20.64 -15.61 6.44
CA ARG A 332 -22.06 -15.58 6.86
C ARG A 332 -23.06 -15.51 5.72
N ALA A 333 -22.77 -14.79 4.65
CA ALA A 333 -23.65 -14.74 3.48
C ALA A 333 -23.77 -16.12 2.82
N PHE A 334 -22.67 -16.87 2.75
CA PHE A 334 -22.67 -18.25 2.25
C PHE A 334 -23.39 -19.22 3.20
N ARG A 335 -23.23 -19.10 4.53
CA ARG A 335 -23.90 -20.00 5.49
C ARG A 335 -25.41 -19.81 5.60
N LEU A 336 -25.92 -18.58 5.49
CA LEU A 336 -27.36 -18.31 5.45
C LEU A 336 -27.98 -18.67 4.10
N ALA A 337 -27.21 -18.50 3.01
CA ALA A 337 -27.60 -19.02 1.71
C ALA A 337 -27.72 -20.55 1.77
N ASP A 338 -26.76 -21.31 2.31
CA ASP A 338 -26.81 -22.77 2.33
C ASP A 338 -28.10 -23.35 2.94
N ALA A 339 -28.51 -22.90 4.13
CA ALA A 339 -29.69 -23.48 4.80
C ALA A 339 -31.03 -23.12 4.12
N ARG A 340 -31.19 -21.87 3.64
CA ARG A 340 -32.40 -21.45 2.91
C ARG A 340 -32.40 -21.93 1.45
N MET A 341 -31.23 -21.98 0.81
CA MET A 341 -31.05 -22.49 -0.54
C MET A 341 -31.33 -23.97 -0.60
N ASN A 342 -30.96 -24.76 0.40
CA ASN A 342 -31.31 -26.19 0.41
C ASN A 342 -32.83 -26.38 0.36
N GLY A 343 -33.61 -25.61 1.13
CA GLY A 343 -35.09 -25.67 1.04
C GLY A 343 -35.66 -25.20 -0.30
N VAL A 344 -35.06 -24.18 -0.90
CA VAL A 344 -35.43 -23.67 -2.24
C VAL A 344 -35.09 -24.67 -3.34
N VAL A 345 -33.88 -25.20 -3.33
CA VAL A 345 -33.38 -26.21 -4.27
C VAL A 345 -34.24 -27.47 -4.15
N ASP A 346 -34.53 -27.91 -2.92
CA ASP A 346 -35.45 -29.02 -2.66
C ASP A 346 -36.85 -28.76 -3.22
N HIS A 347 -37.38 -27.54 -3.07
CA HIS A 347 -38.68 -27.19 -3.59
C HIS A 347 -38.72 -27.16 -5.12
N VAL A 348 -37.68 -26.59 -5.76
CA VAL A 348 -37.53 -26.60 -7.22
C VAL A 348 -37.44 -28.03 -7.73
N ILE A 349 -36.57 -28.86 -7.16
CA ILE A 349 -36.44 -30.28 -7.53
C ILE A 349 -37.80 -31.01 -7.41
N LYS A 350 -38.56 -30.75 -6.35
CA LYS A 350 -39.92 -31.31 -6.16
C LYS A 350 -40.94 -30.80 -7.19
N LEU A 351 -40.91 -29.52 -7.57
CA LEU A 351 -41.81 -28.96 -8.60
C LEU A 351 -41.61 -29.62 -9.97
N TYR A 352 -40.39 -30.09 -10.24
CA TYR A 352 -40.08 -30.89 -11.43
C TYR A 352 -40.31 -32.40 -11.25
N GLY A 353 -40.97 -32.81 -10.16
CA GLY A 353 -41.34 -34.20 -9.91
C GLY A 353 -40.18 -35.11 -9.50
N LYS A 354 -39.08 -34.54 -9.01
CA LYS A 354 -37.89 -35.28 -8.57
C LYS A 354 -37.77 -35.26 -7.04
N ASP A 355 -37.03 -36.21 -6.50
CA ASP A 355 -36.73 -36.28 -5.07
C ASP A 355 -35.41 -35.55 -4.77
N PRO A 356 -35.40 -34.51 -3.92
CA PRO A 356 -34.20 -33.75 -3.58
C PRO A 356 -33.08 -34.56 -2.94
N GLN A 357 -33.38 -35.68 -2.28
CA GLN A 357 -32.35 -36.49 -1.64
C GLN A 357 -31.60 -37.39 -2.62
N THR A 358 -32.17 -37.65 -3.79
CA THR A 358 -31.63 -38.58 -4.78
C THR A 358 -31.29 -37.92 -6.11
N ALA A 359 -31.78 -36.70 -6.36
CA ALA A 359 -31.44 -35.92 -7.54
C ALA A 359 -29.94 -35.56 -7.56
N THR A 360 -29.20 -36.17 -8.48
CA THR A 360 -27.77 -35.87 -8.71
C THR A 360 -27.61 -34.99 -9.96
N CYS A 361 -26.54 -34.21 -10.04
CA CYS A 361 -26.26 -33.35 -11.19
C CYS A 361 -26.06 -34.09 -12.54
N GLY A 362 -26.07 -35.43 -12.56
CA GLY A 362 -25.65 -36.24 -13.71
C GLY A 362 -26.74 -36.95 -14.50
N GLU A 363 -27.95 -37.14 -13.96
CA GLU A 363 -28.95 -38.04 -14.58
C GLU A 363 -29.88 -37.37 -15.59
N ASP A 364 -30.07 -36.06 -15.50
CA ASP A 364 -30.70 -35.22 -16.52
C ASP A 364 -29.91 -33.91 -16.51
N ALA A 365 -29.28 -33.51 -17.61
CA ALA A 365 -28.38 -32.34 -17.64
C ALA A 365 -29.14 -31.03 -17.34
N TRP A 366 -29.31 -30.71 -16.07
CA TRP A 366 -29.63 -29.38 -15.59
C TRP A 366 -28.44 -28.48 -15.94
N GLN A 367 -28.46 -27.84 -17.10
CA GLN A 367 -27.82 -26.54 -17.19
C GLN A 367 -28.69 -25.53 -16.42
N ILE A 368 -28.65 -25.60 -15.08
CA ILE A 368 -28.61 -24.34 -14.33
C ILE A 368 -27.23 -23.78 -14.62
N THR A 369 -27.06 -23.18 -15.80
CA THR A 369 -25.83 -22.51 -16.16
C THR A 369 -25.75 -21.25 -15.33
N ALA A 370 -25.19 -21.37 -14.12
CA ALA A 370 -24.24 -20.39 -13.67
C ALA A 370 -23.08 -20.43 -14.69
N HIS A 371 -23.20 -19.68 -15.78
CA HIS A 371 -22.12 -19.54 -16.75
C HIS A 371 -20.95 -18.80 -16.09
N SER A 372 -20.08 -19.54 -15.42
CA SER A 372 -18.64 -19.26 -15.39
C SER A 372 -18.00 -20.11 -16.48
N HIS A 373 -18.22 -19.75 -17.74
CA HIS A 373 -17.51 -20.36 -18.86
C HIS A 373 -16.20 -19.61 -19.04
N TRP A 374 -15.04 -20.27 -18.86
CA TRP A 374 -13.90 -20.29 -19.79
C TRP A 374 -12.94 -21.41 -19.38
N GLY A 375 -13.08 -22.58 -20.02
CA GLY A 375 -12.07 -23.62 -20.07
C GLY A 375 -11.92 -24.06 -21.52
N SER A 376 -10.85 -23.63 -22.18
CA SER A 376 -10.49 -24.08 -23.52
C SER A 376 -9.99 -25.52 -23.44
N GLY A 377 -10.85 -26.47 -23.79
CA GLY A 377 -10.48 -27.85 -24.04
C GLY A 377 -11.33 -28.38 -25.19
N GLN A 378 -10.73 -28.47 -26.38
CA GLN A 378 -11.33 -29.21 -27.49
C GLN A 378 -11.44 -30.67 -27.06
N PHE A 379 -12.66 -31.21 -27.04
CA PHE A 379 -12.89 -32.65 -27.13
C PHE A 379 -13.64 -32.91 -28.42
N GLU A 380 -12.97 -33.63 -29.31
CA GLU A 380 -13.48 -34.18 -30.55
C GLU A 380 -14.27 -35.44 -30.19
N LEU A 381 -15.59 -35.45 -30.43
CA LEU A 381 -16.41 -36.65 -30.33
C LEU A 381 -16.46 -37.31 -31.72
N GLN A 382 -15.89 -38.51 -31.81
CA GLN A 382 -16.09 -39.39 -32.96
C GLN A 382 -17.53 -39.89 -32.95
N ASN A 383 -18.21 -39.71 -34.08
CA ASN A 383 -19.48 -40.37 -34.38
C ASN A 383 -19.20 -41.86 -34.63
N GLU A 384 -19.70 -42.73 -33.77
CA GLU A 384 -19.99 -44.11 -34.18
C GLU A 384 -21.44 -44.18 -34.66
N VAL A 385 -21.55 -44.55 -35.93
CA VAL A 385 -22.78 -44.72 -36.70
C VAL A 385 -23.28 -46.15 -36.47
N ASP A 386 -24.59 -46.27 -36.26
CA ASP A 386 -25.33 -47.52 -36.21
C ASP A 386 -25.03 -48.43 -37.42
N GLY A 387 -24.75 -49.70 -37.14
CA GLY A 387 -24.66 -50.76 -38.13
C GLY A 387 -25.33 -52.03 -37.60
N GLY A 388 -26.54 -52.30 -38.07
CA GLY A 388 -27.42 -53.38 -37.62
C GLY A 388 -26.94 -54.82 -37.86
N GLY A 389 -27.78 -55.76 -37.40
CA GLY A 389 -27.65 -57.17 -37.68
C GLY A 389 -28.70 -58.00 -36.95
N GLU A 390 -29.83 -58.24 -37.63
CA GLU A 390 -30.72 -59.38 -37.36
C GLU A 390 -29.93 -60.71 -37.49
N SER A 391 -30.17 -61.69 -36.63
CA SER A 391 -30.50 -63.08 -37.04
C SER A 391 -30.78 -63.99 -35.83
N SER A 392 -32.02 -64.50 -35.78
CA SER A 392 -32.42 -65.89 -35.45
C SER A 392 -31.48 -66.79 -34.64
N THR A 393 -31.94 -67.27 -33.48
CA THR A 393 -32.51 -68.63 -33.31
C THR A 393 -33.29 -68.73 -32.01
#